data_AF-A0AAU2NN61-F1
#
_entry.id   AF-A0AAU2NN61-F1
#
_cell.length_a   1.000
_cell.length_b   1.000
_cell.length_c   1.000
_cell.angle_alpha   90.00
_cell.angle_beta   90.00
_cell.angle_gamma   90.00
#
_symmetry.space_group_name_H-M   'P 1'
#
loop_
_entity.id
_entity.type
_entity.pdbx_description
1 polymer ?
#
loop_
_entity_poly.entity_id
_entity_poly.type
_entity_poly.pdbx_seq_one_letter_code
_entity_poly.pdbx_strand_id
1 'polypeptide(L)'
;MTARTTSGNPGPAAGVLVTSRPLDEYCGLFGLTRAQLAALPGPLLDCPGGAAGMAAEARELGCHVIATDPAYARPVPEIEARAMAARASMAAALDARPDLYPAPYFHPYDRYLRSWDRARRLFTADTAAHPQQYVAAALPRLPFADGTFALTLSGYLIFAYPELFGPERQVAALTELVRVTAPDGEVRVHPLCDGAGRRCPHLDGLRHALGERRIASEVRRLPAGGAGRPGRVLVLRAADHRRRAGVMGRG
;
A
#
# COMPACT_ATOMS: atom_id res chain seq x y z
N MET A 1 44.70 -18.77 19.12
CA MET A 1 44.21 -18.52 17.75
C MET A 1 42.95 -19.34 17.55
N THR A 2 41.79 -18.80 17.91
CA THR A 2 40.49 -19.48 17.81
C THR A 2 39.53 -18.54 17.12
N ALA A 3 39.28 -18.83 15.83
CA ALA A 3 38.36 -18.10 14.99
C ALA A 3 36.92 -18.30 15.50
N ARG A 4 36.30 -17.22 15.96
CA ARG A 4 34.85 -17.15 16.16
C ARG A 4 34.22 -16.97 14.78
N THR A 5 33.59 -18.02 14.29
CA THR A 5 32.70 -18.00 13.14
C THR A 5 31.58 -17.00 13.42
N THR A 6 31.61 -15.87 12.72
CA THR A 6 30.51 -14.92 12.66
C THR A 6 29.32 -15.60 12.00
N SER A 7 28.28 -15.86 12.79
CA SER A 7 26.95 -16.19 12.31
C SER A 7 26.51 -15.10 11.33
N GLY A 8 26.50 -15.44 10.04
CA GLY A 8 26.02 -14.57 8.98
C GLY A 8 24.52 -14.37 9.15
N ASN A 9 24.14 -13.14 9.48
CA ASN A 9 22.75 -12.69 9.45
C ASN A 9 22.20 -12.91 8.03
N PRO A 10 21.14 -13.72 7.80
CA PRO A 10 20.52 -13.77 6.50
C PRO A 10 19.75 -12.46 6.30
N GLY A 11 20.41 -11.46 5.70
CA GLY A 11 19.74 -10.29 5.17
C GLY A 11 18.64 -10.72 4.17
N PRO A 12 17.61 -9.89 3.93
CA PRO A 12 16.44 -10.30 3.17
C PRO A 12 16.80 -10.54 1.70
N ALA A 13 16.97 -11.80 1.34
CA ALA A 13 17.11 -12.26 -0.04
C ALA A 13 15.76 -12.39 -0.78
N ALA A 14 14.66 -11.91 -0.21
CA ALA A 14 13.32 -12.06 -0.79
C ALA A 14 12.87 -10.74 -1.40
N GLY A 15 12.55 -10.76 -2.70
CA GLY A 15 11.89 -9.64 -3.37
C GLY A 15 10.55 -9.26 -2.71
N VAL A 16 9.88 -8.25 -3.26
CA VAL A 16 8.61 -7.72 -2.71
C VAL A 16 7.64 -8.85 -2.34
N LEU A 17 7.23 -8.86 -1.06
CA LEU A 17 6.25 -9.81 -0.54
C LEU A 17 4.90 -9.61 -1.22
N VAL A 18 4.33 -10.71 -1.73
CA VAL A 18 2.95 -10.75 -2.20
C VAL A 18 2.06 -10.99 -0.98
N THR A 19 1.47 -9.95 -0.41
CA THR A 19 0.67 -10.09 0.82
C THR A 19 -0.81 -10.33 0.52
N SER A 20 -1.52 -11.00 1.43
CA SER A 20 -2.94 -11.30 1.32
C SER A 20 -3.73 -10.62 2.43
N ARG A 21 -3.71 -9.28 2.47
CA ARG A 21 -4.34 -8.50 3.53
C ARG A 21 -5.87 -8.39 3.31
N PRO A 22 -6.70 -8.50 4.36
CA PRO A 22 -8.14 -8.28 4.27
C PRO A 22 -8.48 -6.78 4.23
N LEU A 23 -9.72 -6.46 3.84
CA LEU A 23 -10.21 -5.08 3.75
C LEU A 23 -10.11 -4.30 5.07
N ASP A 24 -10.41 -4.94 6.20
CA ASP A 24 -10.35 -4.25 7.50
C ASP A 24 -8.91 -3.83 7.85
N GLU A 25 -7.90 -4.57 7.38
CA GLU A 25 -6.51 -4.17 7.53
C GLU A 25 -6.22 -2.94 6.67
N TYR A 26 -6.66 -2.91 5.40
CA TYR A 26 -6.55 -1.70 4.56
C TYR A 26 -7.22 -0.48 5.20
N CYS A 27 -8.42 -0.63 5.76
CA CYS A 27 -9.11 0.44 6.49
C CYS A 27 -8.24 1.01 7.61
N GLY A 28 -7.58 0.14 8.39
CA GLY A 28 -6.64 0.55 9.44
C GLY A 28 -5.37 1.23 8.90
N LEU A 29 -4.78 0.71 7.83
CA LEU A 29 -3.54 1.24 7.24
C LEU A 29 -3.73 2.64 6.62
N PHE A 30 -4.89 2.86 6.00
CA PHE A 30 -5.16 4.07 5.23
C PHE A 30 -6.08 5.05 5.94
N GLY A 31 -6.69 4.69 7.08
CA GLY A 31 -7.67 5.53 7.76
C GLY A 31 -8.97 5.66 6.96
N LEU A 32 -9.47 4.53 6.46
CA LEU A 32 -10.71 4.43 5.69
C LEU A 32 -11.76 3.68 6.51
N THR A 33 -13.03 3.87 6.13
CA THR A 33 -14.14 3.04 6.58
C THR A 33 -14.79 2.36 5.40
N ARG A 34 -15.49 1.24 5.65
CA ARG A 34 -16.31 0.56 4.63
C ARG A 34 -17.36 1.49 4.02
N ALA A 35 -17.95 2.37 4.82
CA ALA A 35 -18.91 3.38 4.34
C ALA A 35 -18.27 4.39 3.39
N GLN A 36 -17.03 4.83 3.66
CA GLN A 36 -16.30 5.72 2.75
C GLN A 36 -15.99 5.04 1.42
N LEU A 37 -15.63 3.76 1.42
CA LEU A 37 -15.37 2.98 0.21
C LEU A 37 -16.63 2.78 -0.63
N ALA A 38 -17.76 2.46 0.02
CA ALA A 38 -19.05 2.33 -0.65
C ALA A 38 -19.54 3.65 -1.26
N ALA A 39 -19.14 4.79 -0.69
CA ALA A 39 -19.52 6.12 -1.14
C ALA A 39 -18.54 6.77 -2.12
N LEU A 40 -17.52 6.03 -2.62
CA LEU A 40 -16.57 6.60 -3.58
C LEU A 40 -17.28 7.01 -4.89
N PRO A 41 -17.01 8.21 -5.42
CA PRO A 41 -17.66 8.70 -6.64
C PRO A 41 -17.12 8.06 -7.93
N GLY A 42 -16.10 7.21 -7.83
CA GLY A 42 -15.40 6.62 -8.97
C GLY A 42 -14.51 5.44 -8.55
N PRO A 43 -13.72 4.89 -9.49
CA PRO A 43 -12.97 3.67 -9.24
C PRO A 43 -11.82 3.88 -8.25
N LEU A 44 -11.48 2.82 -7.52
CA LEU A 44 -10.33 2.73 -6.63
C LEU A 44 -9.21 1.96 -7.31
N LEU A 45 -7.98 2.47 -7.25
CA LEU A 45 -6.77 1.74 -7.63
C LEU A 45 -6.05 1.18 -6.40
N ASP A 46 -5.74 -0.11 -6.40
CA ASP A 46 -4.84 -0.75 -5.44
C ASP A 46 -3.50 -1.09 -6.10
N CYS A 47 -2.41 -0.45 -5.68
CA CYS A 47 -1.09 -0.59 -6.31
C CYS A 47 0.05 -0.53 -5.27
N PRO A 48 0.67 -1.66 -4.90
CA PRO A 48 0.48 -2.99 -5.45
C PRO A 48 -0.71 -3.72 -4.81
N GLY A 49 -1.43 -4.52 -5.60
CA GLY A 49 -2.60 -5.28 -5.11
C GLY A 49 -2.26 -6.58 -4.38
N GLY A 50 -1.11 -7.21 -4.66
CA GLY A 50 -0.74 -8.50 -4.07
C GLY A 50 -1.80 -9.59 -4.26
N ALA A 51 -1.92 -10.48 -3.28
CA ALA A 51 -3.00 -11.48 -3.20
C ALA A 51 -4.07 -11.04 -2.18
N ALA A 52 -4.33 -9.73 -2.10
CA ALA A 52 -5.20 -9.14 -1.09
C ALA A 52 -6.69 -9.45 -1.36
N GLY A 53 -7.43 -9.65 -0.26
CA GLY A 53 -8.89 -9.79 -0.31
C GLY A 53 -9.61 -8.45 -0.46
N MET A 54 -8.89 -7.33 -0.32
CA MET A 54 -9.46 -5.98 -0.29
C MET A 54 -10.33 -5.69 -1.51
N ALA A 55 -9.84 -5.97 -2.72
CA ALA A 55 -10.57 -5.70 -3.94
C ALA A 55 -11.90 -6.48 -4.01
N ALA A 56 -11.88 -7.76 -3.64
CA ALA A 56 -13.07 -8.61 -3.57
C ALA A 56 -14.09 -8.08 -2.54
N GLU A 57 -13.64 -7.84 -1.31
CA GLU A 57 -14.50 -7.35 -0.23
C GLU A 57 -15.04 -5.94 -0.49
N ALA A 58 -14.29 -5.08 -1.16
CA ALA A 58 -14.74 -3.73 -1.51
C ALA A 58 -15.79 -3.75 -2.64
N ARG A 59 -15.71 -4.69 -3.59
CA ARG A 59 -16.74 -4.88 -4.63
C ARG A 59 -18.08 -5.30 -4.05
N GLU A 60 -18.08 -6.13 -3.02
CA GLU A 60 -19.31 -6.48 -2.27
C GLU A 60 -19.98 -5.25 -1.65
N LEU A 61 -19.22 -4.17 -1.40
CA LEU A 61 -19.75 -2.89 -0.91
C LEU A 61 -20.21 -1.94 -2.03
N GLY A 62 -20.12 -2.36 -3.29
CA GLY A 62 -20.44 -1.54 -4.46
C GLY A 62 -19.27 -0.70 -5.00
N CYS A 63 -18.05 -0.87 -4.47
CA CYS A 63 -16.87 -0.14 -4.95
C CYS A 63 -16.32 -0.77 -6.24
N HIS A 64 -16.08 0.02 -7.27
CA HIS A 64 -15.35 -0.45 -8.44
C HIS A 64 -13.84 -0.41 -8.17
N VAL A 65 -13.20 -1.58 -8.05
CA VAL A 65 -11.77 -1.68 -7.74
C VAL A 65 -11.00 -2.24 -8.94
N ILE A 66 -9.86 -1.62 -9.24
CA ILE A 66 -8.81 -2.17 -10.09
C ILE A 66 -7.59 -2.43 -9.23
N ALA A 67 -7.11 -3.67 -9.20
CA ALA A 67 -5.87 -4.03 -8.53
C ALA A 67 -4.75 -4.16 -9.57
N THR A 68 -3.58 -3.62 -9.25
CA THR A 68 -2.40 -3.69 -10.11
C THR A 68 -1.20 -4.23 -9.35
N ASP A 69 -0.52 -5.22 -9.90
CA ASP A 69 0.69 -5.79 -9.33
C ASP A 69 1.55 -6.44 -10.43
N PRO A 70 2.88 -6.31 -10.41
CA PRO A 70 3.75 -7.06 -11.33
C PRO A 70 3.54 -8.58 -11.25
N ALA A 71 3.09 -9.10 -10.11
CA ALA A 71 2.81 -10.51 -9.90
C ALA A 71 1.67 -11.03 -10.78
N TYR A 72 0.74 -10.20 -11.24
CA TYR A 72 -0.38 -10.62 -12.09
C TYR A 72 0.05 -11.04 -13.50
N ALA A 73 1.32 -10.87 -13.86
CA ALA A 73 1.90 -11.48 -15.07
C ALA A 73 2.12 -13.01 -14.93
N ARG A 74 1.92 -13.57 -13.73
CA ARG A 74 2.06 -15.00 -13.43
C ARG A 74 0.70 -15.68 -13.28
N PRO A 75 0.63 -17.01 -13.46
CA PRO A 75 -0.57 -17.77 -13.13
C PRO A 75 -0.98 -17.61 -11.67
N VAL A 76 -2.29 -17.54 -11.40
CA VAL A 76 -2.86 -17.38 -10.05
C VAL A 76 -2.28 -18.38 -9.03
N PRO A 77 -2.11 -19.68 -9.32
CA PRO A 77 -1.50 -20.62 -8.37
C PRO A 77 -0.08 -20.24 -7.92
N GLU A 78 0.74 -19.61 -8.77
CA GLU A 78 2.07 -19.12 -8.39
C GLU A 78 1.96 -17.92 -7.44
N ILE A 79 1.00 -17.04 -7.68
CA ILE A 79 0.74 -15.86 -6.83
C ILE A 79 0.28 -16.33 -5.45
N GLU A 80 -0.60 -17.33 -5.40
CA GLU A 80 -1.04 -17.95 -4.15
C GLU A 80 0.11 -18.58 -3.37
N ALA A 81 1.00 -19.32 -4.04
CA ALA A 81 2.17 -19.91 -3.40
C ALA A 81 3.09 -18.83 -2.79
N ARG A 82 3.31 -17.72 -3.51
CA ARG A 82 4.05 -16.56 -3.00
C ARG A 82 3.35 -15.91 -1.81
N ALA A 83 2.02 -15.82 -1.84
CA ALA A 83 1.25 -15.30 -0.72
C ALA A 83 1.29 -16.19 0.52
N MET A 84 1.28 -17.51 0.34
CA MET A 84 1.49 -18.47 1.43
C MET A 84 2.88 -18.35 2.03
N ALA A 85 3.92 -18.18 1.20
CA ALA A 85 5.28 -17.93 1.68
C ALA A 85 5.37 -16.60 2.45
N ALA A 86 4.80 -15.52 1.93
CA ALA A 86 4.77 -14.22 2.60
C ALA A 86 4.04 -14.27 3.95
N ARG A 87 2.93 -15.02 4.03
CA ARG A 87 2.23 -15.29 5.28
C ARG A 87 3.13 -16.04 6.29
N ALA A 88 3.86 -17.06 5.85
CA ALA A 88 4.78 -17.79 6.72
C ALA A 88 5.92 -16.88 7.22
N SER A 89 6.47 -16.01 6.36
CA SER A 89 7.44 -14.99 6.76
C SER A 89 6.86 -14.00 7.78
N MET A 90 5.59 -13.59 7.60
CA MET A 90 4.91 -12.73 8.57
C MET A 90 4.72 -13.43 9.92
N ALA A 91 4.30 -14.70 9.93
CA ALA A 91 4.17 -15.48 11.17
C ALA A 91 5.51 -15.53 11.93
N ALA A 92 6.62 -15.84 11.23
CA ALA A 92 7.95 -15.85 11.83
C ALA A 92 8.38 -14.46 12.33
N ALA A 93 8.04 -13.38 11.62
CA ALA A 93 8.35 -12.01 12.02
C ALA A 93 7.59 -11.57 13.28
N LEU A 94 6.32 -11.95 13.39
CA LEU A 94 5.48 -11.66 14.56
C LEU A 94 6.04 -12.30 15.83
N ASP A 95 6.57 -13.53 15.73
CA ASP A 95 7.23 -14.22 16.83
C ASP A 95 8.61 -13.61 17.17
N ALA A 96 9.39 -13.26 16.14
CA ALA A 96 10.75 -12.76 16.33
C ALA A 96 10.84 -11.29 16.78
N ARG A 97 9.80 -10.48 16.53
CA ARG A 97 9.82 -9.02 16.74
C ARG A 97 8.61 -8.49 17.52
N PRO A 98 8.38 -8.94 18.77
CA PRO A 98 7.28 -8.46 19.59
C PRO A 98 7.39 -6.96 19.94
N ASP A 99 8.55 -6.33 19.72
CA ASP A 99 8.75 -4.87 19.86
C ASP A 99 8.08 -4.05 18.76
N LEU A 100 7.88 -4.65 17.58
CA LEU A 100 7.27 -4.00 16.42
C LEU A 100 5.76 -4.25 16.31
N TYR A 101 5.25 -5.27 16.98
CA TYR A 101 3.86 -5.72 16.86
C TYR A 101 3.19 -5.80 18.23
N PRO A 102 1.96 -5.28 18.38
CA PRO A 102 1.25 -5.34 19.65
C PRO A 102 1.10 -6.75 20.20
N ALA A 103 1.36 -6.92 21.50
CA ALA A 103 1.19 -8.21 22.17
C ALA A 103 -0.25 -8.73 21.99
N PRO A 104 -0.43 -9.97 21.50
CA PRO A 104 -1.75 -10.53 21.28
C PRO A 104 -2.40 -10.92 22.62
N TYR A 105 -3.57 -10.38 22.91
CA TYR A 105 -4.38 -10.83 24.04
C TYR A 105 -5.16 -12.11 23.65
N PHE A 106 -4.90 -13.19 24.38
CA PHE A 106 -5.54 -14.52 24.35
C PHE A 106 -5.23 -15.48 23.18
N HIS A 107 -4.84 -15.02 21.98
CA HIS A 107 -4.39 -15.90 20.89
C HIS A 107 -3.22 -15.28 20.13
N PRO A 108 -2.00 -15.87 20.14
CA PRO A 108 -0.84 -15.31 19.48
C PRO A 108 -1.06 -15.18 17.97
N TYR A 109 -1.49 -14.00 17.53
CA TYR A 109 -1.73 -13.60 16.13
C TYR A 109 -2.57 -14.54 15.23
N ASP A 110 -3.11 -15.66 15.74
CA ASP A 110 -3.79 -16.66 14.93
C ASP A 110 -4.99 -16.09 14.18
N ARG A 111 -5.76 -15.20 14.82
CA ARG A 111 -6.88 -14.52 14.17
C ARG A 111 -6.38 -13.64 13.01
N TYR A 112 -5.28 -12.93 13.23
CA TYR A 112 -4.65 -12.09 12.22
C TYR A 112 -4.16 -12.93 11.04
N LEU A 113 -3.41 -14.00 11.31
CA LEU A 113 -2.96 -14.92 10.28
C LEU A 113 -4.16 -15.57 9.59
N ARG A 114 -5.15 -16.17 10.27
CA ARG A 114 -6.35 -16.72 9.60
C ARG A 114 -7.08 -15.73 8.70
N SER A 115 -7.07 -14.42 9.03
CA SER A 115 -7.61 -13.39 8.15
C SER A 115 -6.88 -13.30 6.80
N TRP A 116 -5.56 -13.51 6.78
CA TRP A 116 -4.76 -13.59 5.55
C TRP A 116 -5.10 -14.82 4.70
N ASP A 117 -5.43 -15.96 5.31
CA ASP A 117 -5.88 -17.14 4.56
C ASP A 117 -7.23 -16.91 3.90
N ARG A 118 -8.17 -16.28 4.61
CA ARG A 118 -9.47 -15.89 4.07
C ARG A 118 -9.28 -14.93 2.91
N ALA A 119 -8.50 -13.87 3.09
CA ALA A 119 -8.25 -12.86 2.08
C ALA A 119 -7.62 -13.45 0.81
N ARG A 120 -6.64 -14.37 0.94
CA ARG A 120 -6.07 -15.08 -0.21
C ARG A 120 -7.12 -15.90 -0.97
N ARG A 121 -8.00 -16.63 -0.27
CA ARG A 121 -9.08 -17.39 -0.93
C ARG A 121 -10.06 -16.48 -1.67
N LEU A 122 -10.38 -15.33 -1.09
CA LEU A 122 -11.21 -14.32 -1.74
C LEU A 122 -10.55 -13.77 -3.00
N PHE A 123 -9.25 -13.44 -2.93
CA PHE A 123 -8.46 -13.06 -4.11
C PHE A 123 -8.53 -14.11 -5.23
N THR A 124 -8.32 -15.39 -4.91
CA THR A 124 -8.37 -16.47 -5.90
C THR A 124 -9.74 -16.61 -6.56
N ALA A 125 -10.81 -16.51 -5.79
CA ALA A 125 -12.17 -16.56 -6.33
C ALA A 125 -12.48 -15.32 -7.20
N ASP A 126 -12.10 -14.12 -6.73
CA ASP A 126 -12.40 -12.86 -7.39
C ASP A 126 -11.59 -12.67 -8.68
N THR A 127 -10.32 -13.09 -8.71
CA THR A 127 -9.52 -13.10 -9.95
C THR A 127 -10.10 -14.01 -11.02
N ALA A 128 -10.73 -15.12 -10.64
CA ALA A 128 -11.44 -15.99 -11.59
C ALA A 128 -12.75 -15.36 -12.09
N ALA A 129 -13.46 -14.64 -11.23
CA ALA A 129 -14.74 -13.99 -11.58
C ALA A 129 -14.55 -12.67 -12.35
N HIS A 130 -13.48 -11.93 -12.08
CA HIS A 130 -13.22 -10.58 -12.58
C HIS A 130 -11.78 -10.39 -13.09
N PRO A 131 -11.27 -11.26 -13.99
CA PRO A 131 -9.86 -11.25 -14.40
C PRO A 131 -9.40 -9.90 -14.98
N GLN A 132 -10.28 -9.17 -15.67
CA GLN A 132 -9.99 -7.85 -16.24
C GLN A 132 -9.72 -6.75 -15.20
N GLN A 133 -10.07 -6.97 -13.92
CA GLN A 133 -9.87 -6.00 -12.85
C GLN A 133 -8.55 -6.23 -12.08
N TYR A 134 -7.72 -7.19 -12.53
CA TYR A 134 -6.39 -7.47 -12.03
C TYR A 134 -5.36 -7.25 -13.15
N VAL A 135 -4.64 -6.14 -13.08
CA VAL A 135 -3.80 -5.65 -14.19
C VAL A 135 -2.32 -5.85 -13.85
N ALA A 136 -1.61 -6.60 -14.70
CA ALA A 136 -0.16 -6.76 -14.57
C ALA A 136 0.57 -5.47 -15.00
N ALA A 137 1.04 -4.70 -14.02
CA ALA A 137 1.83 -3.50 -14.26
C ALA A 137 2.71 -3.14 -13.05
N ALA A 138 3.69 -2.25 -13.27
CA ALA A 138 4.67 -1.87 -12.27
C ALA A 138 4.87 -0.35 -12.23
N LEU A 139 5.10 0.20 -11.04
CA LEU A 139 5.59 1.57 -10.92
C LEU A 139 7.00 1.68 -11.54
N PRO A 140 7.35 2.81 -12.18
CA PRO A 140 6.61 4.07 -12.23
C PRO A 140 5.78 4.27 -13.52
N ARG A 141 5.31 3.21 -14.20
CA ARG A 141 4.51 3.34 -15.43
C ARG A 141 3.31 2.40 -15.40
N LEU A 142 2.14 2.96 -15.15
CA LEU A 142 0.87 2.28 -15.08
C LEU A 142 0.08 2.48 -16.39
N PRO A 143 -0.59 1.44 -16.91
CA PRO A 143 -1.30 1.47 -18.18
C PRO A 143 -2.70 2.11 -18.05
N PHE A 144 -2.82 3.18 -17.28
CA PHE A 144 -4.08 3.88 -17.03
C PHE A 144 -4.01 5.33 -17.54
N ALA A 145 -5.15 5.84 -17.97
CA ALA A 145 -5.30 7.23 -18.37
C ALA A 145 -5.13 8.16 -17.16
N ASP A 146 -4.76 9.40 -17.43
CA ASP A 146 -4.69 10.46 -16.42
C ASP A 146 -6.07 10.66 -15.77
N GLY A 147 -6.10 10.90 -14.45
CA GLY A 147 -7.33 11.26 -13.76
C GLY A 147 -8.40 10.17 -13.64
N THR A 148 -8.04 8.89 -13.79
CA THR A 148 -8.98 7.77 -13.80
C THR A 148 -9.59 7.46 -12.43
N PHE A 149 -8.82 7.49 -11.36
CA PHE A 149 -9.21 6.92 -10.06
C PHE A 149 -9.60 7.97 -9.02
N ALA A 150 -10.74 7.79 -8.35
CA ALA A 150 -11.15 8.65 -7.25
C ALA A 150 -10.25 8.49 -6.01
N LEU A 151 -9.69 7.29 -5.81
CA LEU A 151 -8.78 6.96 -4.72
C LEU A 151 -7.72 5.99 -5.22
N THR A 152 -6.45 6.27 -4.93
CA THR A 152 -5.34 5.36 -5.21
C THR A 152 -4.64 4.98 -3.91
N LEU A 153 -4.49 3.68 -3.65
CA LEU A 153 -3.85 3.14 -2.46
C LEU A 153 -2.52 2.47 -2.84
N SER A 154 -1.49 2.73 -2.04
CA SER A 154 -0.21 2.00 -2.14
C SER A 154 0.24 1.55 -0.76
N GLY A 155 0.07 0.26 -0.49
CA GLY A 155 0.44 -0.39 0.77
C GLY A 155 1.76 -1.14 0.68
N TYR A 156 2.64 -0.98 1.67
CA TYR A 156 3.86 -1.78 1.88
C TYR A 156 4.73 -1.94 0.64
N LEU A 157 4.92 -0.89 -0.16
CA LEU A 157 5.80 -0.90 -1.34
C LEU A 157 6.85 0.21 -1.31
N ILE A 158 6.45 1.45 -1.62
CA ILE A 158 7.36 2.57 -1.96
C ILE A 158 8.37 2.89 -0.85
N PHE A 159 7.95 2.79 0.42
CA PHE A 159 8.84 3.05 1.56
C PHE A 159 9.32 1.77 2.25
N ALA A 160 8.63 0.64 2.03
CA ALA A 160 8.94 -0.63 2.66
C ALA A 160 10.23 -1.26 2.09
N TYR A 161 10.52 -0.99 0.81
CA TYR A 161 11.65 -1.53 0.04
C TYR A 161 12.56 -0.39 -0.50
N PRO A 162 13.31 0.32 0.36
CA PRO A 162 14.15 1.45 -0.04
C PRO A 162 15.26 1.07 -1.06
N GLU A 163 15.67 -0.19 -1.09
CA GLU A 163 16.60 -0.74 -2.09
C GLU A 163 16.00 -0.82 -3.51
N LEU A 164 14.67 -0.95 -3.61
CA LEU A 164 13.94 -0.91 -4.89
C LEU A 164 13.53 0.52 -5.25
N PHE A 165 13.12 1.28 -4.23
CA PHE A 165 12.63 2.64 -4.34
C PHE A 165 13.57 3.62 -3.62
N GLY A 166 14.71 3.92 -4.24
CA GLY A 166 15.54 5.06 -3.87
C GLY A 166 14.83 6.41 -4.10
N PRO A 167 15.39 7.55 -3.62
CA PRO A 167 14.71 8.84 -3.61
C PRO A 167 14.07 9.25 -4.95
N GLU A 168 14.80 9.14 -6.06
CA GLU A 168 14.29 9.50 -7.40
C GLU A 168 13.16 8.57 -7.87
N ARG A 169 13.29 7.27 -7.59
CA ARG A 169 12.25 6.27 -7.92
C ARG A 169 11.00 6.47 -7.07
N GLN A 170 11.13 6.92 -5.82
CA GLN A 170 9.99 7.31 -5.00
C GLN A 170 9.26 8.51 -5.60
N VAL A 171 9.97 9.56 -6.03
CA VAL A 171 9.35 10.70 -6.72
C VAL A 171 8.61 10.24 -7.96
N ALA A 172 9.25 9.42 -8.81
CA ALA A 172 8.64 8.92 -10.04
C ALA A 172 7.38 8.09 -9.76
N ALA A 173 7.45 7.16 -8.81
CA ALA A 173 6.34 6.31 -8.41
C ALA A 173 5.16 7.11 -7.84
N LEU A 174 5.42 8.06 -6.94
CA LEU A 174 4.39 8.90 -6.34
C LEU A 174 3.75 9.85 -7.37
N THR A 175 4.56 10.40 -8.29
CA THR A 175 4.06 11.22 -9.40
C THR A 175 3.12 10.40 -10.29
N GLU A 176 3.50 9.15 -10.59
CA GLU A 176 2.68 8.26 -11.40
C GLU A 176 1.34 7.91 -10.74
N LEU A 177 1.35 7.61 -9.44
CA LEU A 177 0.10 7.36 -8.70
C LEU A 177 -0.81 8.59 -8.72
N VAL A 178 -0.25 9.80 -8.59
CA VAL A 178 -1.03 11.04 -8.68
C VAL A 178 -1.56 11.28 -10.09
N ARG A 179 -0.76 10.99 -11.14
CA ARG A 179 -1.18 11.15 -12.55
C ARG A 179 -2.47 10.39 -12.85
N VAL A 180 -2.55 9.13 -12.42
CA VAL A 180 -3.74 8.29 -12.67
C VAL A 180 -4.91 8.60 -11.73
N THR A 181 -4.69 9.41 -10.69
CA THR A 181 -5.74 9.79 -9.73
C THR A 181 -6.46 11.04 -10.21
N ALA A 182 -7.78 11.07 -10.08
CA ALA A 182 -8.65 12.19 -10.43
C ALA A 182 -8.18 13.49 -9.75
N PRO A 183 -8.37 14.67 -10.38
CA PRO A 183 -7.93 15.95 -9.81
C PRO A 183 -8.50 16.27 -8.42
N ASP A 184 -9.71 15.81 -8.12
CA ASP A 184 -10.40 15.91 -6.83
C ASP A 184 -10.21 14.66 -5.94
N GLY A 185 -9.54 13.63 -6.47
CA GLY A 185 -9.17 12.41 -5.76
C GLY A 185 -7.92 12.57 -4.91
N GLU A 186 -7.50 11.46 -4.30
CA GLU A 186 -6.29 11.43 -3.50
C GLU A 186 -5.55 10.10 -3.60
N VAL A 187 -4.23 10.17 -3.43
CA VAL A 187 -3.37 9.00 -3.23
C VAL A 187 -3.10 8.84 -1.74
N ARG A 188 -3.19 7.63 -1.21
CA ARG A 188 -2.76 7.30 0.16
C ARG A 188 -1.65 6.25 0.12
N VAL A 189 -0.52 6.56 0.73
CA VAL A 189 0.67 5.70 0.76
C VAL A 189 1.05 5.34 2.19
N HIS A 190 1.19 4.04 2.44
CA HIS A 190 1.53 3.48 3.74
C HIS A 190 2.47 2.28 3.56
N PRO A 191 3.40 2.00 4.48
CA PRO A 191 3.85 2.85 5.58
C PRO A 191 4.79 3.96 5.09
N LEU A 192 5.36 4.75 6.01
CA LEU A 192 6.44 5.73 5.74
C LEU A 192 7.78 5.29 6.36
N CYS A 193 7.96 3.98 6.51
CA CYS A 193 9.15 3.33 7.04
C CYS A 193 9.47 2.07 6.25
N ASP A 194 10.69 1.58 6.37
CA ASP A 194 11.12 0.32 5.77
C ASP A 194 10.64 -0.90 6.56
N GLY A 195 10.96 -2.10 6.06
CA GLY A 195 10.64 -3.38 6.72
C GLY A 195 11.27 -3.57 8.10
N ALA A 196 12.28 -2.78 8.47
CA ALA A 196 12.88 -2.77 9.81
C ALA A 196 12.24 -1.72 10.75
N GLY A 197 11.24 -0.96 10.26
CA GLY A 197 10.60 0.12 10.99
C GLY A 197 11.39 1.45 11.00
N ARG A 198 12.47 1.55 10.21
CA ARG A 198 13.26 2.78 10.11
C ARG A 198 12.53 3.78 9.22
N ARG A 199 12.39 5.01 9.70
CA ARG A 199 11.70 6.07 8.96
C ARG A 199 12.48 6.45 7.71
N CYS A 200 11.76 6.87 6.68
CA CYS A 200 12.36 7.50 5.51
C CYS A 200 13.13 8.78 5.94
N PRO A 201 14.47 8.82 5.83
CA PRO A 201 15.27 9.94 6.33
C PRO A 201 15.11 11.22 5.49
N HIS A 202 14.78 11.07 4.21
CA HIS A 202 14.64 12.16 3.24
C HIS A 202 13.19 12.51 2.92
N LEU A 203 12.24 12.21 3.82
CA LEU A 203 10.81 12.43 3.58
C LEU A 203 10.48 13.90 3.25
N ASP A 204 11.11 14.87 3.92
CA ASP A 204 10.84 16.29 3.65
C ASP A 204 11.40 16.73 2.29
N GLY A 205 12.59 16.25 1.90
CA GLY A 205 13.15 16.47 0.57
C GLY A 205 12.27 15.84 -0.53
N LEU A 206 11.76 14.63 -0.29
CA LEU A 206 10.81 13.97 -1.18
C LEU A 206 9.53 14.80 -1.36
N ARG A 207 8.96 15.32 -0.27
CA ARG A 207 7.76 16.15 -0.28
C ARG A 207 7.99 17.49 -0.98
N HIS A 208 9.18 18.08 -0.84
CA HIS A 208 9.57 19.29 -1.57
C HIS A 208 9.61 19.03 -3.08
N ALA A 209 10.27 17.96 -3.52
CA ALA A 209 10.33 17.57 -4.93
C ALA A 209 8.96 17.27 -5.55
N LEU A 210 8.03 16.71 -4.76
CA LEU A 210 6.62 16.56 -5.17
C LEU A 210 5.93 17.93 -5.31
N GLY A 211 6.20 18.87 -4.41
CA GLY A 211 5.68 20.23 -4.47
C GLY A 211 6.12 20.99 -5.73
N GLU A 212 7.39 20.84 -6.14
CA GLU A 212 7.90 21.41 -7.41
C GLU A 212 7.15 20.86 -8.63
N ARG A 213 6.59 19.65 -8.52
CA ARG A 213 5.75 18.99 -9.53
C ARG A 213 4.26 19.30 -9.38
N ARG A 214 3.90 20.28 -8.55
CA ARG A 214 2.50 20.65 -8.25
C ARG A 214 1.71 19.51 -7.61
N ILE A 215 2.35 18.71 -6.77
CA ILE A 215 1.70 17.68 -5.96
C ILE A 215 1.71 18.12 -4.51
N ALA A 216 0.52 18.35 -3.94
CA ALA A 216 0.36 18.65 -2.53
C ALA A 216 0.59 17.37 -1.70
N SER A 217 1.30 17.48 -0.58
CA SER A 217 1.62 16.34 0.28
C SER A 217 1.36 16.60 1.78
N GLU A 218 0.62 15.71 2.41
CA GLU A 218 0.23 15.75 3.82
C GLU A 218 0.62 14.43 4.51
N VAL A 219 1.25 14.49 5.68
CA VAL A 219 1.43 13.30 6.52
C VAL A 219 0.31 13.27 7.56
N ARG A 220 -0.68 12.41 7.33
CA ARG A 220 -1.82 12.25 8.24
C ARG A 220 -1.49 11.21 9.31
N ARG A 221 -1.75 11.56 10.57
CA ARG A 221 -1.67 10.62 11.70
C ARG A 221 -3.00 9.90 11.84
N LEU A 222 -2.94 8.58 11.91
CA LEU A 222 -4.09 7.75 12.19
C LEU A 222 -4.18 7.49 13.69
N PRO A 223 -5.39 7.35 14.25
CA PRO A 223 -5.56 6.92 15.63
C PRO A 223 -4.76 5.64 15.87
N ALA A 224 -4.25 5.46 17.09
CA ALA A 224 -3.73 4.17 17.50
C ALA A 224 -4.89 3.16 17.46
N GLY A 225 -4.82 2.17 16.56
CA GLY A 225 -5.64 0.97 16.72
C GLY A 225 -5.30 0.35 18.07
N GLY A 226 -6.29 -0.28 18.73
CA GLY A 226 -6.35 -0.58 20.17
C GLY A 226 -5.20 -1.33 20.86
N ALA A 227 -4.03 -1.51 20.23
CA ALA A 227 -2.83 -2.02 20.86
C ALA A 227 -1.49 -1.47 20.29
N GLY A 228 -1.46 -0.47 19.37
CA GLY A 228 -0.24 -0.13 18.60
C GLY A 228 0.17 1.34 18.49
N ARG A 229 1.32 1.60 17.87
CA ARG A 229 1.80 2.95 17.52
C ARG A 229 0.83 3.61 16.52
N PRO A 230 0.55 4.92 16.64
CA PRO A 230 -0.29 5.62 15.67
C PRO A 230 0.31 5.52 14.27
N GLY A 231 -0.52 5.02 13.34
CA GLY A 231 -0.17 4.91 11.93
C GLY A 231 0.10 6.27 11.30
N ARG A 232 0.91 6.30 10.24
CA ARG A 232 1.07 7.47 9.38
C ARG A 232 0.78 7.06 7.95
N VAL A 233 0.06 7.92 7.26
CA VAL A 233 -0.20 7.79 5.83
C VAL A 233 0.21 9.08 5.15
N LEU A 234 0.96 8.96 4.05
CA LEU A 234 1.24 10.08 3.16
C LEU A 234 0.05 10.23 2.22
N VAL A 235 -0.61 11.37 2.27
CA VAL A 235 -1.72 11.71 1.39
C VAL A 235 -1.21 12.69 0.34
N LEU A 236 -1.44 12.37 -0.94
CA LEU A 236 -1.07 13.22 -2.07
C LEU A 236 -2.30 13.63 -2.87
N ARG A 237 -2.29 14.85 -3.38
CA ARG A 237 -3.34 15.40 -4.26
C ARG A 237 -2.71 16.25 -5.35
N ALA A 238 -3.34 16.32 -6.50
CA ALA A 238 -3.00 17.33 -7.50
C ALA A 238 -3.20 18.73 -6.88
N ALA A 239 -2.23 19.63 -7.01
CA ALA A 239 -2.40 21.00 -6.55
C ALA A 239 -3.26 21.76 -7.57
N ASP A 240 -4.48 22.16 -7.17
CA ASP A 240 -5.48 22.75 -8.04
C ASP A 240 -5.07 24.16 -8.58
N HIS A 241 -5.37 24.45 -9.86
CA HIS A 241 -5.11 25.74 -10.53
C HIS A 241 -5.97 26.91 -9.97
N ARG A 242 -6.99 26.60 -9.16
CA ARG A 242 -8.08 27.52 -8.77
C ARG A 242 -7.79 28.44 -7.57
N ARG A 243 -6.54 28.54 -7.10
CA ARG A 243 -6.16 29.48 -6.01
C ARG A 243 -5.48 30.78 -6.46
N ARG A 244 -5.47 31.11 -7.76
CA ARG A 244 -4.89 32.39 -8.26
C ARG A 244 -5.83 33.33 -9.03
N ALA A 245 -7.06 32.94 -9.36
CA ALA A 245 -7.99 33.83 -10.09
C ALA A 245 -8.91 34.69 -9.18
N GLY A 246 -8.75 34.63 -7.85
CA GLY A 246 -9.57 35.39 -6.89
C GLY A 246 -8.96 36.68 -6.35
N VAL A 247 -7.74 37.04 -6.75
CA VAL A 247 -7.04 38.26 -6.28
C VAL A 247 -6.41 39.00 -7.48
N MET A 248 -7.20 39.27 -8.53
CA MET A 248 -6.92 40.30 -9.55
C MET A 248 -8.22 40.69 -10.25
N GLY A 249 -9.18 41.20 -9.48
CA GLY A 249 -10.50 41.59 -9.98
C GLY A 249 -11.22 42.55 -9.05
N ARG A 250 -10.49 43.55 -8.53
CA ARG A 250 -11.03 44.79 -7.98
C ARG A 250 -10.02 45.90 -8.29
N GLY A 251 -10.15 46.44 -9.49
CA GLY A 251 -9.63 47.74 -9.92
C GLY A 251 -10.79 48.47 -10.55
#